data_AF-A0A7C1T8Q4-F1
#
_entry.id   AF-A0A7C1T8Q4-F1
#
_cell.length_a   1.000
_cell.length_b   1.000
_cell.length_c   1.000
_cell.angle_alpha   90.00
_cell.angle_beta   90.00
_cell.angle_gamma   90.00
#
_symmetry.space_group_name_H-M   'P 1'
#
loop_
_entity.id
_entity.type
_entity.pdbx_description
1 polymer ?
#
loop_
_entity_poly.entity_id
_entity_poly.type
_entity_poly.pdbx_seq_one_letter_code
_entity_poly.pdbx_strand_id
1 'polypeptide(L)'
;AIRSAVLLGAAQVVAIDYLSERLSMAEAGGAIPINFKEESVIDRVDELTRGKGPEKCIDAVGMESHVSMSHPDSLMDRAKQMMLMENDRPHVLREMIYVCRPGGIISIPGVYSGLVDKVPMGMAMNKGLTFRMGQTHVKRWTDDLLRRIEEGELDPSFVITHTVGLEDGPEMYKVFRDKQDSCIKVVLKP
;
A
#
# COMPACT_ATOMS: atom_id res chain seq x y z
N ALA A 1 -5.30 -0.12 -6.11
CA ALA A 1 -6.22 -0.64 -5.08
C ALA A 1 -7.54 0.10 -5.07
N ILE A 2 -7.55 1.44 -4.87
CA ILE A 2 -8.78 2.26 -4.78
C ILE A 2 -9.68 2.08 -6.01
N ARG A 3 -9.19 2.38 -7.22
CA ARG A 3 -9.95 2.20 -8.47
C ARG A 3 -10.46 0.77 -8.66
N SER A 4 -9.67 -0.23 -8.29
CA SER A 4 -10.07 -1.63 -8.32
C SER A 4 -11.21 -1.93 -7.35
N ALA A 5 -11.19 -1.37 -6.14
CA ALA A 5 -12.26 -1.55 -5.16
C ALA A 5 -13.56 -0.89 -5.63
N VAL A 6 -13.48 0.33 -6.17
CA VAL A 6 -14.63 1.05 -6.77
C VAL A 6 -15.20 0.25 -7.93
N LEU A 7 -14.36 -0.23 -8.86
CA LEU A 7 -14.77 -1.05 -10.00
C LEU A 7 -15.46 -2.36 -9.58
N LEU A 8 -15.02 -2.95 -8.46
CA LEU A 8 -15.61 -4.16 -7.89
C LEU A 8 -16.86 -3.87 -7.02
N GLY A 9 -17.36 -2.64 -7.00
CA GLY A 9 -18.59 -2.26 -6.32
C GLY A 9 -18.46 -2.00 -4.82
N ALA A 10 -17.28 -1.60 -4.34
CA ALA A 10 -17.13 -1.15 -2.96
C ALA A 10 -18.01 0.08 -2.69
N ALA A 11 -18.89 0.01 -1.70
CA ALA A 11 -19.78 1.11 -1.33
C ALA A 11 -19.02 2.33 -0.77
N GLN A 12 -17.87 2.09 -0.15
CA GLN A 12 -17.01 3.11 0.41
C GLN A 12 -15.56 2.61 0.39
N VAL A 13 -14.63 3.48 0.02
CA VAL A 13 -13.20 3.21 0.07
C VAL A 13 -12.54 4.27 0.94
N VAL A 14 -11.66 3.87 1.83
CA VAL A 14 -10.87 4.76 2.68
C VAL A 14 -9.40 4.59 2.33
N ALA A 15 -8.67 5.70 2.19
CA ALA A 15 -7.25 5.70 1.88
C ALA A 15 -6.49 6.41 3.01
N ILE A 16 -5.49 5.74 3.56
CA ILE A 16 -4.70 6.25 4.69
C ILE A 16 -3.26 6.46 4.20
N ASP A 17 -2.78 7.69 4.25
CA ASP A 17 -1.40 8.10 3.92
C ASP A 17 -1.14 9.43 4.67
N TYR A 18 -0.01 10.10 4.43
CA TYR A 18 0.29 11.44 4.96
C TYR A 18 0.79 12.41 3.89
N LEU A 19 1.08 11.91 2.68
CA LEU A 19 1.53 12.75 1.56
C LEU A 19 0.30 13.35 0.87
N SER A 20 0.22 14.66 0.89
CA SER A 20 -0.92 15.44 0.38
C SER A 20 -1.27 15.10 -1.07
N GLU A 21 -0.27 14.90 -1.92
CA GLU A 21 -0.41 14.57 -3.33
C GLU A 21 -1.01 13.17 -3.53
N ARG A 22 -0.67 12.21 -2.65
CA ARG A 22 -1.24 10.86 -2.68
C ARG A 22 -2.67 10.86 -2.18
N LEU A 23 -2.95 11.62 -1.12
CA LEU A 23 -4.30 11.76 -0.57
C LEU A 23 -5.25 12.45 -1.56
N SER A 24 -4.77 13.51 -2.23
CA SER A 24 -5.52 14.18 -3.31
C SER A 24 -5.80 13.23 -4.48
N MET A 25 -4.80 12.45 -4.93
CA MET A 25 -5.02 11.44 -5.97
C MET A 25 -5.97 10.32 -5.51
N ALA A 26 -5.91 9.92 -4.23
CA ALA A 26 -6.80 8.92 -3.66
C ALA A 26 -8.26 9.41 -3.64
N GLU A 27 -8.48 10.67 -3.26
CA GLU A 27 -9.79 11.33 -3.29
C GLU A 27 -10.36 11.39 -4.70
N ALA A 28 -9.57 11.85 -5.68
CA ALA A 28 -9.95 11.82 -7.09
C ALA A 28 -10.23 10.39 -7.61
N GLY A 29 -9.60 9.38 -6.99
CA GLY A 29 -9.83 7.97 -7.26
C GLY A 29 -11.14 7.42 -6.67
N GLY A 30 -11.85 8.18 -5.84
CA GLY A 30 -13.10 7.79 -5.18
C GLY A 30 -12.94 7.26 -3.75
N ALA A 31 -11.82 7.55 -3.08
CA ALA A 31 -11.62 7.23 -1.67
C ALA A 31 -11.87 8.43 -0.75
N ILE A 32 -12.17 8.16 0.51
CA ILE A 32 -12.11 9.15 1.59
C ILE A 32 -10.66 9.14 2.12
N PRO A 33 -9.89 10.22 1.96
CA PRO A 33 -8.54 10.31 2.49
C PRO A 33 -8.56 10.47 4.02
N ILE A 34 -7.59 9.87 4.70
CA ILE A 34 -7.28 10.09 6.11
C ILE A 34 -5.79 10.39 6.20
N ASN A 35 -5.46 11.58 6.72
CA ASN A 35 -4.07 11.94 7.01
C ASN A 35 -3.71 11.52 8.43
N PHE A 36 -2.93 10.45 8.58
CA PHE A 36 -2.59 9.91 9.89
C PHE A 36 -1.65 10.81 10.73
N LYS A 37 -1.13 11.91 10.16
CA LYS A 37 -0.40 12.94 10.91
C LYS A 37 -1.31 14.01 11.53
N GLU A 38 -2.55 14.11 11.05
CA GLU A 38 -3.49 15.18 11.43
C GLU A 38 -4.64 14.65 12.27
N GLU A 39 -5.04 13.39 12.08
CA GLU A 39 -6.14 12.78 12.81
C GLU A 39 -5.87 11.30 13.17
N SER A 40 -6.67 10.78 14.11
CA SER A 40 -6.62 9.38 14.53
C SER A 40 -7.28 8.48 13.49
N VAL A 41 -6.48 7.59 12.89
CA VAL A 41 -6.98 6.61 11.91
C VAL A 41 -8.06 5.71 12.52
N ILE A 42 -7.87 5.29 13.78
CA ILE A 42 -8.80 4.39 14.46
C ILE A 42 -10.15 5.08 14.64
N ASP A 43 -10.17 6.28 15.22
CA ASP A 43 -11.42 7.00 15.51
C ASP A 43 -12.15 7.37 14.22
N ARG A 44 -11.40 7.78 13.19
CA ARG A 44 -11.99 8.14 11.90
C ARG A 44 -12.58 6.93 11.18
N VAL A 45 -11.90 5.79 11.20
CA VAL A 45 -12.43 4.53 10.65
C VAL A 45 -13.64 4.06 11.45
N ASP A 46 -13.63 4.20 12.77
CA ASP A 46 -14.76 3.86 13.64
C ASP A 46 -16.00 4.68 13.29
N GLU A 47 -15.85 6.00 13.17
CA GLU A 47 -16.92 6.93 12.75
C GLU A 47 -17.48 6.54 11.37
N LEU A 48 -16.60 6.39 10.38
CA LEU A 48 -16.96 6.06 9.00
C LEU A 48 -17.65 4.71 8.87
N THR A 49 -17.36 3.77 9.78
CA THR A 49 -17.92 2.41 9.77
C THR A 49 -18.99 2.19 10.84
N ARG A 50 -19.33 3.22 11.62
CA ARG A 50 -20.28 3.19 12.74
C ARG A 50 -19.93 2.10 13.75
N GLY A 51 -18.67 2.02 14.14
CA GLY A 51 -18.15 1.05 15.11
C GLY A 51 -18.01 -0.38 14.60
N LYS A 52 -18.32 -0.65 13.32
CA LYS A 52 -18.26 -2.02 12.78
C LYS A 52 -16.87 -2.40 12.30
N GLY A 53 -16.10 -1.44 11.82
CA GLY A 53 -14.86 -1.67 11.09
C GLY A 53 -15.07 -2.04 9.62
N PRO A 54 -14.03 -1.86 8.77
CA PRO A 54 -14.06 -2.25 7.37
C PRO A 54 -14.21 -3.76 7.18
N GLU A 55 -14.86 -4.16 6.09
CA GLU A 55 -15.02 -5.56 5.69
C GLU A 55 -13.76 -6.16 5.07
N LYS A 56 -12.98 -5.31 4.41
CA LYS A 56 -11.75 -5.65 3.71
C LYS A 56 -10.72 -4.57 3.98
N CYS A 57 -9.54 -4.97 4.42
CA CYS A 57 -8.39 -4.11 4.60
C CYS A 57 -7.29 -4.53 3.63
N ILE A 58 -6.59 -3.57 3.02
CA ILE A 58 -5.47 -3.83 2.11
C ILE A 58 -4.21 -3.13 2.64
N ASP A 59 -3.17 -3.91 2.94
CA ASP A 59 -1.84 -3.37 3.23
C ASP A 59 -1.10 -3.17 1.91
N ALA A 60 -1.08 -1.93 1.44
CA ALA A 60 -0.33 -1.50 0.27
C ALA A 60 0.93 -0.70 0.64
N VAL A 61 1.38 -0.78 1.89
CA VAL A 61 2.57 -0.09 2.40
C VAL A 61 3.75 -1.05 2.41
N GLY A 62 3.62 -2.19 3.10
CA GLY A 62 4.73 -3.12 3.33
C GLY A 62 5.93 -2.45 4.01
N MET A 63 7.13 -2.95 3.75
CA MET A 63 8.38 -2.32 4.15
C MET A 63 8.50 -0.94 3.49
N GLU A 64 8.37 0.12 4.28
CA GLU A 64 8.99 1.40 3.92
C GLU A 64 10.49 1.13 3.73
N SER A 65 10.96 1.19 2.48
CA SER A 65 12.38 1.05 2.16
C SER A 65 13.14 2.30 2.61
N HIS A 66 13.26 2.51 3.92
CA HIS A 66 14.35 3.26 4.51
C HIS A 66 15.53 2.31 4.77
N VAL A 67 15.95 1.59 3.73
CA VAL A 67 17.23 0.89 3.72
C VAL A 67 17.92 1.30 2.42
N SER A 68 18.87 2.23 2.54
CA SER A 68 19.78 2.58 1.45
C SER A 68 20.52 1.31 1.04
N MET A 69 20.17 0.74 -0.12
CA MET A 69 20.91 -0.35 -0.77
C MET A 69 22.23 0.13 -1.41
N SER A 70 22.83 1.18 -0.87
CA SER A 70 24.13 1.66 -1.28
C SER A 70 25.18 0.93 -0.44
N HIS A 71 25.93 0.01 -1.06
CA HIS A 71 27.09 -0.76 -0.57
C HIS A 71 26.81 -2.21 -0.11
N PRO A 72 26.74 -3.17 -1.05
CA PRO A 72 26.85 -4.59 -0.73
C PRO A 72 28.33 -4.97 -0.68
N ASP A 73 28.99 -5.01 0.50
CA ASP A 73 30.26 -5.77 0.66
C ASP A 73 30.78 -5.93 2.11
N SER A 74 29.93 -6.26 3.09
CA SER A 74 30.46 -6.78 4.37
C SER A 74 29.59 -7.84 5.03
N LEU A 75 30.22 -8.91 5.54
CA LEU A 75 29.58 -9.92 6.41
C LEU A 75 28.99 -9.29 7.69
N MET A 76 29.53 -8.14 8.12
CA MET A 76 28.99 -7.33 9.21
C MET A 76 27.65 -6.69 8.86
N ASP A 77 27.40 -6.29 7.60
CA ASP A 77 26.10 -5.76 7.20
C ASP A 77 25.03 -6.85 7.16
N ARG A 78 25.35 -8.09 6.79
CA ARG A 78 24.41 -9.21 6.95
C ARG A 78 24.07 -9.51 8.41
N ALA A 79 25.03 -9.38 9.32
CA ALA A 79 24.81 -9.54 10.75
C ALA A 79 24.02 -8.36 11.35
N LYS A 80 24.30 -7.12 10.94
CA LYS A 80 23.48 -5.94 11.27
C LYS A 80 22.08 -6.06 10.68
N GLN A 81 21.94 -6.55 9.45
CA GLN A 81 20.66 -6.79 8.79
C GLN A 81 19.86 -7.89 9.50
N MET A 82 20.52 -8.90 10.07
CA MET A 82 19.91 -9.91 10.95
C MET A 82 19.53 -9.37 12.35
N MET A 83 20.35 -8.49 12.94
CA MET A 83 20.10 -7.87 14.24
C MET A 83 19.07 -6.72 14.16
N LEU A 84 18.96 -6.06 13.01
CA LEU A 84 17.96 -5.04 12.68
C LEU A 84 16.71 -5.68 12.03
N MET A 85 16.50 -7.00 12.12
CA MET A 85 15.28 -7.67 11.63
C MET A 85 14.00 -7.23 12.38
N GLU A 86 14.06 -6.27 13.30
CA GLU A 86 12.91 -5.44 13.71
C GLU A 86 12.53 -4.37 12.65
N ASN A 87 12.85 -4.59 11.37
CA ASN A 87 12.63 -3.60 10.29
C ASN A 87 11.28 -3.70 9.59
N ASP A 88 10.54 -4.79 9.79
CA ASP A 88 9.11 -4.77 9.50
C ASP A 88 8.47 -4.03 10.67
N ARG A 89 8.01 -2.79 10.47
CA ARG A 89 7.12 -2.11 11.44
C ARG A 89 5.70 -2.46 11.03
N PRO A 90 5.11 -3.60 11.46
CA PRO A 90 3.77 -4.03 11.08
C PRO A 90 2.69 -3.19 11.78
N HIS A 91 2.91 -1.89 11.97
CA HIS A 91 1.94 -1.00 12.59
C HIS A 91 0.64 -1.02 11.77
N VAL A 92 0.74 -0.90 10.44
CA VAL A 92 -0.40 -1.04 9.53
C VAL A 92 -1.08 -2.39 9.71
N LEU A 93 -0.34 -3.50 9.65
CA LEU A 93 -0.91 -4.83 9.82
C LEU A 93 -1.60 -5.01 11.19
N ARG A 94 -0.99 -4.52 12.27
CA ARG A 94 -1.56 -4.56 13.61
C ARG A 94 -2.85 -3.76 13.68
N GLU A 95 -2.83 -2.51 13.23
CA GLU A 95 -4.00 -1.64 13.16
C GLU A 95 -5.12 -2.25 12.32
N MET A 96 -4.80 -2.82 11.16
CA MET A 96 -5.76 -3.55 10.32
C MET A 96 -6.43 -4.69 11.09
N ILE A 97 -5.69 -5.47 11.89
CA ILE A 97 -6.28 -6.51 12.73
C ILE A 97 -7.22 -5.90 13.78
N TYR A 98 -6.88 -4.73 14.36
CA TYR A 98 -7.71 -4.02 15.34
C TYR A 98 -8.98 -3.41 14.74
N VAL A 99 -8.91 -2.82 13.56
CA VAL A 99 -10.07 -2.13 12.96
C VAL A 99 -10.91 -3.04 12.08
N CYS A 100 -10.35 -4.08 11.45
CA CYS A 100 -11.12 -4.97 10.58
C CYS A 100 -12.24 -5.65 11.35
N ARG A 101 -13.43 -5.70 10.74
CA ARG A 101 -14.62 -6.28 11.38
C ARG A 101 -14.48 -7.79 11.57
N PRO A 102 -15.19 -8.41 12.53
CA PRO A 102 -15.28 -9.86 12.62
C PRO A 102 -15.75 -10.48 11.29
N GLY A 103 -15.07 -11.56 10.87
CA GLY A 103 -15.26 -12.23 9.57
C GLY A 103 -14.66 -11.48 8.37
N GLY A 104 -13.92 -10.39 8.60
CA GLY A 104 -13.32 -9.58 7.53
C GLY A 104 -12.07 -10.19 6.90
N ILE A 105 -11.58 -9.53 5.85
CA ILE A 105 -10.43 -9.97 5.06
C ILE A 105 -9.29 -8.96 5.17
N ILE A 106 -8.08 -9.46 5.45
CA ILE A 106 -6.83 -8.70 5.36
C ILE A 106 -6.05 -9.18 4.14
N SER A 107 -5.85 -8.29 3.17
CA SER A 107 -5.06 -8.53 1.96
C SER A 107 -3.72 -7.82 2.07
N ILE A 108 -2.61 -8.53 1.85
CA ILE A 108 -1.24 -8.02 2.03
C ILE A 108 -0.45 -8.20 0.72
N PRO A 109 -0.64 -7.28 -0.26
CA PRO A 109 0.26 -7.15 -1.39
C PRO A 109 1.57 -6.42 -1.05
N GLY A 110 1.61 -5.64 0.04
CA GLY A 110 2.81 -4.99 0.55
C GLY A 110 3.92 -5.99 0.86
N VAL A 111 5.17 -5.62 0.57
CA VAL A 111 6.33 -6.52 0.73
C VAL A 111 6.75 -6.58 2.20
N TYR A 112 6.86 -7.79 2.74
CA TYR A 112 7.50 -8.09 4.03
C TYR A 112 8.67 -9.05 3.74
N SER A 113 9.88 -8.74 4.22
CA SER A 113 11.10 -9.50 3.85
C SER A 113 11.59 -10.46 4.94
N GLY A 114 11.08 -10.33 6.16
CA GLY A 114 11.60 -11.05 7.32
C GLY A 114 10.53 -11.59 8.25
N LEU A 115 10.92 -11.79 9.50
CA LEU A 115 10.01 -12.17 10.57
C LEU A 115 9.30 -10.93 11.08
N VAL A 116 7.99 -11.06 11.29
CA VAL A 116 7.15 -9.99 11.82
C VAL A 116 6.86 -10.27 13.29
N ASP A 117 7.14 -9.30 14.16
CA ASP A 117 6.89 -9.41 15.60
C ASP A 117 5.52 -8.82 16.01
N LYS A 118 5.08 -9.15 17.23
CA LYS A 118 3.92 -8.52 17.91
C LYS A 118 2.61 -8.50 17.11
N VAL A 119 2.43 -9.41 16.16
CA VAL A 119 1.17 -9.58 15.44
C VAL A 119 0.11 -10.12 16.41
N PRO A 120 -1.05 -9.44 16.59
CA PRO A 120 -2.08 -9.83 17.55
C PRO A 120 -2.90 -11.03 17.07
N MET A 121 -2.25 -12.19 16.94
CA MET A 121 -2.82 -13.40 16.34
C MET A 121 -4.05 -13.91 17.12
N GLY A 122 -4.05 -13.82 18.45
CA GLY A 122 -5.21 -14.20 19.26
C GLY A 122 -6.46 -13.37 18.93
N MET A 123 -6.29 -12.08 18.66
CA MET A 123 -7.41 -11.23 18.28
C MET A 123 -7.83 -11.46 16.82
N ALA A 124 -6.88 -11.68 15.91
CA ALA A 124 -7.18 -12.11 14.55
C ALA A 124 -8.00 -13.41 14.51
N MET A 125 -7.64 -14.39 15.35
CA MET A 125 -8.36 -15.65 15.52
C MET A 125 -9.75 -15.44 16.10
N ASN A 126 -9.88 -14.65 17.18
CA ASN A 126 -11.18 -14.33 17.79
C ASN A 126 -12.14 -13.61 16.84
N LYS A 127 -11.62 -12.75 15.97
CA LYS A 127 -12.40 -12.09 14.92
C LYS A 127 -12.67 -12.97 13.71
N GLY A 128 -12.07 -14.16 13.61
CA GLY A 128 -12.22 -15.02 12.43
C GLY A 128 -11.72 -14.36 11.14
N LEU A 129 -10.60 -13.63 11.21
CA LEU A 129 -10.07 -12.90 10.04
C LEU A 129 -9.46 -13.85 9.02
N THR A 130 -9.69 -13.55 7.74
CA THR A 130 -9.01 -14.23 6.62
C THR A 130 -7.83 -13.40 6.14
N PHE A 131 -6.64 -14.00 6.12
CA PHE A 131 -5.43 -13.37 5.55
C PHE A 131 -5.17 -13.88 4.14
N ARG A 132 -4.88 -12.97 3.21
CA ARG A 132 -4.42 -13.26 1.85
C ARG A 132 -3.18 -12.44 1.56
N MET A 133 -2.08 -13.09 1.20
CA MET A 133 -0.80 -12.41 1.02
C MET A 133 0.01 -13.06 -0.10
N GLY A 134 1.02 -12.34 -0.59
CA GLY A 134 2.00 -12.87 -1.54
C GLY A 134 2.26 -11.95 -2.72
N GLN A 135 3.23 -12.35 -3.54
CA GLN A 135 3.51 -11.68 -4.81
C GLN A 135 2.30 -11.80 -5.74
N THR A 136 1.98 -10.70 -6.43
CA THR A 136 0.79 -10.67 -7.29
C THR A 136 0.94 -11.67 -8.44
N HIS A 137 -0.06 -12.54 -8.63
CA HIS A 137 -0.13 -13.44 -9.76
C HIS A 137 -0.53 -12.67 -11.03
N VAL A 138 0.36 -11.85 -11.57
CA VAL A 138 0.06 -10.90 -12.66
C VAL A 138 -0.62 -11.59 -13.84
N LYS A 139 -0.08 -12.73 -14.32
CA LYS A 139 -0.66 -13.49 -15.44
C LYS A 139 -2.11 -13.92 -15.22
N ARG A 140 -2.57 -14.09 -13.98
CA ARG A 140 -3.96 -14.44 -13.68
C ARG A 140 -4.92 -13.29 -14.03
N TRP A 141 -4.45 -12.06 -13.98
CA TRP A 141 -5.27 -10.84 -14.07
C TRP A 141 -5.01 -10.01 -15.32
N THR A 142 -3.88 -10.20 -16.00
CA THR A 142 -3.48 -9.38 -17.16
C THR A 142 -4.55 -9.31 -18.23
N ASP A 143 -5.11 -10.44 -18.66
CA ASP A 143 -6.09 -10.47 -19.76
C ASP A 143 -7.38 -9.75 -19.41
N ASP A 144 -7.86 -9.91 -18.18
CA ASP A 144 -9.07 -9.21 -17.69
C ASP A 144 -8.83 -7.71 -17.57
N LEU A 145 -7.70 -7.30 -16.97
CA LEU A 145 -7.36 -5.90 -16.80
C LEU A 145 -7.11 -5.18 -18.13
N LEU A 146 -6.45 -5.84 -19.09
CA LEU A 146 -6.22 -5.29 -20.42
C LEU A 146 -7.56 -5.07 -21.14
N ARG A 147 -8.45 -6.07 -21.15
CA ARG A 147 -9.77 -5.94 -21.78
C ARG A 147 -10.55 -4.76 -21.21
N ARG A 148 -10.55 -4.60 -19.89
CA ARG A 148 -11.23 -3.47 -19.21
C ARG A 148 -10.64 -2.10 -19.57
N ILE A 149 -9.34 -2.04 -19.85
CA ILE A 149 -8.68 -0.83 -20.34
C ILE A 149 -9.14 -0.53 -21.78
N GLU A 150 -9.15 -1.54 -22.65
CA GLU A 150 -9.60 -1.42 -24.04
C GLU A 150 -11.09 -1.04 -24.14
N GLU A 151 -11.92 -1.56 -23.24
CA GLU A 151 -13.35 -1.24 -23.12
C GLU A 151 -13.62 0.13 -22.45
N GLY A 152 -12.57 0.82 -21.97
CA GLY A 152 -12.69 2.13 -21.33
C GLY A 152 -13.27 2.10 -19.91
N GLU A 153 -13.41 0.92 -19.30
CA GLU A 153 -13.85 0.78 -17.90
C GLU A 153 -12.80 1.27 -16.90
N LEU A 154 -11.52 1.21 -17.29
CA LEU A 154 -10.38 1.62 -16.48
C LEU A 154 -9.34 2.35 -17.32
N ASP A 155 -9.04 3.59 -16.97
CA ASP A 155 -7.82 4.26 -17.44
C ASP A 155 -6.81 4.33 -16.29
N PRO A 156 -5.67 3.60 -16.36
CA PRO A 156 -4.64 3.66 -15.33
C PRO A 156 -3.68 4.84 -15.53
N SER A 157 -3.76 5.59 -16.63
CA SER A 157 -2.80 6.65 -16.97
C SER A 157 -2.78 7.81 -15.98
N PHE A 158 -3.87 8.02 -15.24
CA PHE A 158 -3.99 9.07 -14.22
C PHE A 158 -2.91 9.02 -13.13
N VAL A 159 -2.31 7.84 -12.88
CA VAL A 159 -1.24 7.73 -11.87
C VAL A 159 0.10 8.25 -12.38
N ILE A 160 0.28 8.36 -13.70
CA ILE A 160 1.52 8.78 -14.36
C ILE A 160 1.68 10.28 -14.18
N THR A 161 2.63 10.69 -13.34
CA THR A 161 2.96 12.10 -13.11
C THR A 161 4.10 12.58 -13.99
N HIS A 162 5.03 11.68 -14.35
CA HIS A 162 6.21 12.01 -15.14
C HIS A 162 6.39 11.03 -16.29
N THR A 163 6.68 11.57 -17.47
CA THR A 163 7.12 10.81 -18.65
C THR A 163 8.39 11.46 -19.16
N VAL A 164 9.52 10.74 -19.08
CA VAL A 164 10.85 11.28 -19.42
C VAL A 164 11.63 10.30 -20.31
N GLY A 165 12.77 10.75 -20.86
CA GLY A 165 13.69 9.88 -21.60
C GLY A 165 14.37 8.86 -20.68
N LEU A 166 14.88 7.77 -21.24
CA LEU A 166 15.60 6.74 -20.48
C LEU A 166 16.84 7.30 -19.76
N GLU A 167 17.50 8.29 -20.37
CA GLU A 167 18.66 9.01 -19.87
C GLU A 167 18.39 9.77 -18.56
N ASP A 168 17.15 10.22 -18.35
CA ASP A 168 16.73 10.96 -17.15
C ASP A 168 16.40 10.04 -15.96
N GLY A 169 16.42 8.72 -16.18
CA GLY A 169 16.12 7.71 -15.18
C GLY A 169 16.80 7.95 -13.83
N PRO A 170 18.15 8.12 -13.77
CA PRO A 170 18.85 8.34 -12.51
C PRO A 170 18.37 9.56 -11.72
N GLU A 171 17.95 10.63 -12.39
CA GLU A 171 17.41 11.82 -11.72
C GLU A 171 16.00 11.56 -11.20
N MET A 172 15.15 10.94 -12.01
CA MET A 172 13.80 10.58 -11.59
C MET A 172 13.75 9.61 -10.40
N TYR A 173 14.75 8.72 -10.27
CA TYR A 173 14.91 7.90 -9.05
C TYR A 173 15.14 8.75 -7.79
N LYS A 174 15.90 9.86 -7.89
CA LYS A 174 16.09 10.78 -6.75
C LYS A 174 14.80 11.52 -6.43
N VAL A 175 14.15 12.09 -7.44
CA VAL A 175 12.86 12.80 -7.29
C VAL A 175 11.82 11.92 -6.59
N PHE A 176 11.68 10.65 -7.03
CA PHE A 176 10.75 9.70 -6.43
C PHE A 176 11.13 9.32 -4.99
N ARG A 177 12.41 9.02 -4.73
CA ARG A 177 12.90 8.66 -3.39
C ARG A 177 12.71 9.80 -2.38
N ASP A 178 13.03 11.01 -2.80
CA ASP A 178 13.04 12.20 -1.95
C ASP A 178 11.65 12.85 -1.84
N LYS A 179 10.62 12.25 -2.48
CA LYS A 179 9.22 12.69 -2.47
C LYS A 179 9.08 14.14 -2.92
N GLN A 180 9.79 14.47 -3.99
CA GLN A 180 9.80 15.81 -4.58
C GLN A 180 8.86 15.85 -5.78
N ASP A 181 8.45 17.08 -6.13
CA ASP A 181 7.70 17.37 -7.36
C ASP A 181 6.39 16.57 -7.51
N SER A 182 5.76 16.22 -6.37
CA SER A 182 4.55 15.38 -6.35
C SER A 182 4.68 14.08 -7.18
N CYS A 183 5.88 13.52 -7.25
CA CYS A 183 6.17 12.37 -8.11
C CYS A 183 5.52 11.08 -7.57
N ILE A 184 4.60 10.51 -8.35
CA ILE A 184 3.86 9.28 -7.99
C ILE A 184 4.22 8.11 -8.89
N LYS A 185 4.27 8.33 -10.21
CA LYS A 185 4.69 7.30 -11.17
C LYS A 185 5.44 7.94 -12.33
N VAL A 186 6.64 7.44 -12.55
CA VAL A 186 7.48 7.77 -13.70
C VAL A 186 7.36 6.67 -14.75
N VAL A 187 7.20 7.07 -16.01
CA VAL A 187 7.31 6.20 -17.19
C VAL A 187 8.51 6.66 -18.01
N LEU A 188 9.48 5.76 -18.21
CA LEU A 188 10.65 6.02 -19.04
C LEU A 188 10.34 5.63 -20.49
N LYS A 189 10.60 6.54 -21.43
CA LYS A 189 10.51 6.29 -22.86
C LYS A 189 11.91 6.08 -23.44
N PRO A 190 12.18 4.90 -24.05
CA PRO A 190 13.45 4.64 -24.73
C PRO A 190 13.71 5.55 -25.92
#